data_AF-A0A9D1NI65-F1
#
_entry.id   AF-A0A9D1NI65-F1
#
_cell.length_a   1.000
_cell.length_b   1.000
_cell.length_c   1.000
_cell.angle_alpha   90.00
_cell.angle_beta   90.00
_cell.angle_gamma   90.00
#
_symmetry.space_group_name_H-M   'P 1'
#
loop_
_entity.id
_entity.type
_entity.pdbx_description
1 polymer ?
#
loop_
_entity_poly.entity_id
_entity_poly.type
_entity_poly.pdbx_seq_one_letter_code
_entity_poly.pdbx_strand_id
1 'polypeptide(L)'
;VMVTLRGAAMYEFLARLIYIALPMIRDFRGVSNRFDGKGNYSLGIADHTIFPETQGDGSQRQNIGLDITIVTTAKTDDEGRELLRLLGMPFRKASARAAVPANN
;
A
#
# COMPACT_ATOMS: atom_id res chain seq x y z
N VAL A 1 8.98 -5.22 16.94
CA VAL A 1 9.80 -4.03 16.59
C VAL A 1 8.87 -3.04 15.92
N MET A 2 8.97 -1.74 16.22
CA MET A 2 8.17 -0.70 15.55
C MET A 2 9.03 0.50 15.19
N VAL A 3 8.70 1.18 14.09
CA VAL A 3 9.37 2.40 13.64
C VAL A 3 8.30 3.38 13.20
N THR A 4 8.52 4.68 13.45
CA THR A 4 7.67 5.76 12.93
C THR A 4 8.53 6.66 12.05
N LEU A 5 8.14 6.79 10.78
CA LEU A 5 8.79 7.71 9.84
C LEU A 5 8.03 9.03 9.81
N ARG A 6 8.74 10.16 9.81
CA ARG A 6 8.19 11.52 9.73
C ARG A 6 9.04 12.40 8.81
N GLY A 7 8.46 13.47 8.28
CA GLY A 7 9.18 14.41 7.41
C GLY A 7 9.65 13.78 6.10
N ALA A 8 10.86 14.14 5.64
CA ALA A 8 11.40 13.69 4.36
C ALA A 8 11.49 12.15 4.25
N ALA A 9 11.97 11.48 5.30
CA ALA A 9 12.14 10.02 5.31
C ALA A 9 10.82 9.27 5.10
N MET A 10 9.69 9.83 5.56
CA MET A 10 8.36 9.27 5.31
C MET A 10 8.01 9.29 3.82
N TYR A 11 8.22 10.43 3.17
CA TYR A 11 7.92 10.58 1.74
C TYR A 11 8.84 9.73 0.86
N GLU A 12 10.14 9.65 1.20
CA GLU A 12 11.08 8.79 0.50
C GLU A 12 10.72 7.31 0.63
N PHE A 13 10.34 6.86 1.83
CA PHE A 13 9.87 5.49 2.03
C PHE A 13 8.58 5.23 1.25
N LEU A 14 7.62 6.17 1.27
CA LEU A 14 6.38 6.04 0.53
C LEU A 14 6.63 5.95 -0.99
N ALA A 15 7.52 6.77 -1.53
CA ALA A 15 7.91 6.71 -2.94
C ALA A 15 8.55 5.36 -3.29
N ARG A 16 9.49 4.86 -2.47
CA ARG A 16 10.08 3.54 -2.67
C ARG A 16 9.05 2.41 -2.56
N LEU A 17 8.13 2.49 -1.62
CA LEU A 17 7.04 1.53 -1.48
C LEU A 17 6.19 1.49 -2.77
N ILE A 18 5.74 2.65 -3.25
CA ILE A 18 4.83 2.77 -4.40
C ILE A 18 5.51 2.38 -5.71
N TYR A 19 6.69 2.93 -5.97
CA TYR A 19 7.33 2.85 -7.29
C TYR A 19 8.30 1.69 -7.44
N ILE A 20 8.81 1.13 -6.33
CA ILE A 20 9.81 0.06 -6.36
C ILE A 20 9.24 -1.23 -5.77
N ALA A 21 8.79 -1.20 -4.50
CA ALA A 21 8.45 -2.42 -3.78
C ALA A 21 7.12 -3.06 -4.23
N LEU A 22 6.05 -2.29 -4.40
CA LEU A 22 4.74 -2.81 -4.80
C LEU A 22 4.76 -3.48 -6.20
N PRO A 23 5.39 -2.89 -7.24
CA PRO A 23 5.50 -3.54 -8.55
C PRO A 23 6.33 -4.83 -8.56
N MET A 24 7.25 -5.00 -7.60
CA MET A 24 8.05 -6.22 -7.47
C MET A 24 7.26 -7.41 -6.91
N ILE A 25 6.06 -7.18 -6.37
CA ILE A 25 5.18 -8.27 -5.93
C ILE A 25 4.73 -9.09 -7.14
N ARG A 26 4.99 -10.40 -7.12
CA ARG A 26 4.54 -11.32 -8.17
C ARG A 26 3.01 -11.30 -8.28
N ASP A 27 2.50 -11.20 -9.49
CA ASP A 27 1.06 -11.14 -9.81
C ASP A 27 0.31 -9.99 -9.12
N PHE A 28 0.99 -8.85 -8.94
CA PHE A 28 0.40 -7.68 -8.30
C PHE A 28 -0.81 -7.13 -9.08
N ARG A 29 -1.97 -7.04 -8.42
CA ARG A 29 -3.23 -6.52 -8.99
C ARG A 29 -3.67 -5.19 -8.39
N GLY A 30 -2.78 -4.53 -7.67
CA GLY A 30 -3.09 -3.37 -6.86
C GLY A 30 -3.44 -3.73 -5.41
N VAL A 31 -3.32 -2.74 -4.54
CA VAL A 31 -3.62 -2.87 -3.11
C VAL A 31 -5.12 -2.77 -2.84
N SER A 32 -5.56 -3.38 -1.74
CA SER A 32 -6.95 -3.33 -1.30
C SER A 32 -7.27 -1.97 -0.66
N ASN A 33 -8.55 -1.61 -0.66
CA ASN A 33 -9.07 -0.38 -0.05
C ASN A 33 -9.29 -0.56 1.46
N ARG A 34 -8.24 -0.89 2.22
CA ARG A 34 -8.30 -1.11 3.68
C ARG A 34 -8.08 0.20 4.45
N PHE A 35 -9.14 1.01 4.52
CA PHE A 35 -9.20 2.21 5.33
C PHE A 35 -9.97 1.99 6.63
N ASP A 36 -9.77 2.87 7.62
CA ASP A 36 -10.30 2.74 8.98
C ASP A 36 -11.55 3.61 9.28
N GLY A 37 -12.14 4.25 8.27
CA GLY A 37 -13.27 5.19 8.43
C GLY A 37 -12.84 6.62 8.73
N LYS A 38 -11.55 6.86 9.00
CA LYS A 38 -10.98 8.18 9.32
C LYS A 38 -9.87 8.57 8.35
N GLY A 39 -9.82 7.95 7.16
CA GLY A 39 -8.82 8.27 6.15
C GLY A 39 -7.41 7.76 6.45
N ASN A 40 -7.23 6.90 7.46
CA ASN A 40 -5.96 6.20 7.64
C ASN A 40 -5.98 4.89 6.86
N TYR A 41 -4.83 4.52 6.32
CA TYR A 41 -4.70 3.37 5.43
C TYR A 41 -3.74 2.35 6.02
N SER A 42 -4.13 1.07 6.01
CA SER A 42 -3.29 -0.02 6.50
C SER A 42 -3.02 -1.04 5.40
N LEU A 43 -1.74 -1.34 5.18
CA LEU A 43 -1.26 -2.33 4.23
C LEU A 43 -0.45 -3.41 4.96
N GLY A 44 -0.85 -4.66 4.79
CA GLY A 44 -0.04 -5.80 5.22
C GLY A 44 0.76 -6.35 4.05
N ILE A 45 2.06 -6.54 4.26
CA ILE A 45 3.00 -7.12 3.32
C ILE A 45 3.46 -8.46 3.88
N ALA A 46 3.28 -9.53 3.11
CA ALA A 46 3.62 -10.88 3.56
C ALA A 46 5.14 -11.11 3.66
N ASP A 47 5.91 -10.44 2.80
CA ASP A 47 7.36 -10.60 2.74
C ASP A 47 8.05 -9.26 2.42
N HIS A 48 8.96 -8.84 3.29
CA HIS A 48 9.76 -7.63 3.10
C HIS A 48 10.84 -7.76 2.01
N THR A 49 11.10 -8.95 1.46
CA THR A 49 12.10 -9.14 0.39
C THR A 49 11.74 -8.41 -0.92
N ILE A 50 10.54 -7.82 -1.00
CA ILE A 50 10.11 -6.94 -2.09
C ILE A 50 10.91 -5.63 -2.15
N PHE A 51 11.59 -5.26 -1.08
CA PHE A 51 12.49 -4.10 -1.06
C PHE A 51 13.89 -4.53 -1.55
N PRO A 52 14.42 -3.94 -2.64
CA PRO A 52 15.71 -4.35 -3.19
C PRO A 52 16.88 -4.11 -2.23
N GLU A 53 16.72 -3.26 -1.21
CA GLU A 53 17.72 -3.00 -0.18
C GLU A 53 17.89 -4.15 0.83
N THR A 54 16.94 -5.09 0.87
CA THR A 54 16.93 -6.18 1.84
C THR A 54 17.71 -7.42 1.37
N GLN A 55 18.57 -7.27 0.35
CA GLN A 55 19.44 -8.33 -0.16
C GLN A 55 20.39 -8.83 0.93
N GLY A 56 19.93 -9.85 1.65
CA GLY A 56 20.74 -10.63 2.58
C GLY A 56 21.63 -11.61 1.82
N ASP A 57 22.77 -11.93 2.42
CA ASP A 57 23.57 -13.08 2.02
C ASP A 57 22.67 -14.34 2.08
N GLY A 58 22.76 -15.20 1.05
CA GLY A 58 21.74 -16.18 0.68
C GLY A 58 21.39 -17.23 1.74
N SER A 59 22.10 -17.25 2.86
CA SER A 59 21.91 -18.16 3.99
C SER A 59 20.94 -17.67 5.07
N GLN A 60 20.55 -16.39 5.09
CA GLN A 60 19.68 -15.79 6.13
C GLN A 60 18.42 -15.11 5.57
N ARG A 61 17.86 -15.65 4.48
CA ARG A 61 16.61 -15.14 3.89
C ARG A 61 15.42 -15.57 4.73
N GLN A 62 15.16 -14.84 5.81
CA GLN A 62 13.99 -15.06 6.64
C GLN A 62 12.82 -14.23 6.11
N ASN A 63 11.71 -14.88 5.73
CA ASN A 63 10.51 -14.18 5.30
C ASN A 63 9.85 -13.55 6.52
N ILE A 64 10.01 -12.24 6.66
CA ILE A 64 9.37 -11.46 7.73
C ILE A 64 8.27 -10.60 7.10
N GLY A 65 7.06 -10.72 7.62
CA GLY A 65 5.94 -9.88 7.25
C GLY A 65 6.08 -8.47 7.84
N LEU A 66 5.47 -7.49 7.18
CA LEU A 66 5.50 -6.09 7.57
C LEU A 66 4.10 -5.49 7.46
N ASP A 67 3.63 -4.88 8.55
CA ASP A 67 2.42 -4.05 8.53
C ASP A 67 2.81 -2.58 8.47
N ILE A 68 2.21 -1.86 7.52
CA ILE A 68 2.44 -0.44 7.27
C ILE A 68 1.12 0.29 7.46
N THR A 69 1.12 1.31 8.32
CA THR A 69 -0.03 2.20 8.51
C THR A 69 0.33 3.62 8.10
N ILE A 70 -0.40 4.18 7.13
CA ILE A 70 -0.28 5.55 6.68
C ILE A 70 -1.37 6.37 7.38
N VAL A 71 -0.93 7.26 8.26
CA VAL A 71 -1.81 8.17 8.98
C VAL A 71 -1.91 9.47 8.20
N THR A 72 -3.14 9.92 7.95
CA THR A 72 -3.39 11.17 7.22
C THR A 72 -4.26 12.13 8.04
N THR A 73 -4.37 13.37 7.58
CA THR A 73 -5.29 14.37 8.17
C THR A 73 -6.68 14.35 7.52
N ALA A 74 -6.94 13.41 6.61
CA ALA A 74 -8.24 13.26 5.97
C ALA A 74 -9.31 12.95 7.03
N LYS A 75 -10.55 13.37 6.78
CA LYS A 75 -11.67 13.10 7.69
C LYS A 75 -12.48 11.88 7.26
N THR A 76 -12.38 11.51 5.99
CA THR A 76 -13.12 10.42 5.37
C THR A 76 -12.18 9.51 4.58
N ASP A 77 -12.62 8.27 4.38
CA ASP A 77 -11.86 7.29 3.59
C ASP A 77 -11.75 7.68 2.11
N ASP A 78 -12.75 8.39 1.58
CA ASP A 78 -12.72 8.86 0.20
C ASP A 78 -11.64 9.93 -0.01
N GLU A 79 -11.49 10.87 0.92
CA GLU A 79 -10.42 11.87 0.91
C GLU A 79 -9.04 11.20 1.04
N GLY A 80 -8.90 10.27 1.99
CA GLY A 80 -7.65 9.54 2.20
C GLY A 80 -7.25 8.70 0.99
N ARG A 81 -8.23 8.03 0.37
CA ARG A 81 -8.03 7.24 -0.86
C ARG A 81 -7.63 8.13 -2.02
N GLU A 82 -8.30 9.25 -2.21
CA GLU A 82 -8.00 10.17 -3.31
C GLU A 82 -6.60 10.79 -3.16
N LEU A 83 -6.22 11.18 -1.94
CA LEU A 83 -4.87 11.63 -1.64
C LEU A 83 -3.83 10.57 -2.01
N LEU A 84 -3.98 9.33 -1.53
CA LEU A 84 -3.05 8.25 -1.84
C LEU A 84 -3.04 7.92 -3.33
N ARG A 85 -4.18 8.01 -4.02
CA ARG A 85 -4.30 7.79 -5.46
C ARG A 85 -3.51 8.85 -6.24
N LEU A 86 -3.60 10.12 -5.85
CA LEU A 86 -2.84 11.21 -6.46
C LEU A 86 -1.34 11.10 -6.19
N LEU A 87 -0.96 10.56 -5.03
CA LEU A 87 0.43 10.21 -4.69
C LEU A 87 0.95 8.96 -5.45
N GLY A 88 0.11 8.32 -6.28
CA GLY A 88 0.51 7.21 -7.14
C GLY A 88 0.22 5.82 -6.57
N MET A 89 -0.51 5.70 -5.46
CA MET A 89 -0.83 4.41 -4.86
C MET A 89 -1.68 3.55 -5.81
N PRO A 90 -1.22 2.33 -6.18
CA PRO A 90 -1.90 1.49 -7.15
C PRO A 90 -3.05 0.73 -6.48
N PHE A 91 -4.18 1.38 -6.26
CA PHE A 91 -5.39 0.70 -5.76
C PHE A 91 -5.96 -0.26 -6.80
N ARG A 92 -6.43 -1.43 -6.34
CA ARG A 92 -7.15 -2.37 -7.20
C ARG A 92 -8.43 -1.68 -7.70
N LYS A 93 -8.57 -1.54 -9.01
CA LYS A 93 -9.82 -1.05 -9.62
C LYS A 93 -10.95 -1.99 -9.22
N ALA A 94 -12.01 -1.46 -8.60
CA ALA A 94 -13.25 -2.20 -8.46
C ALA A 94 -13.72 -2.53 -9.88
N SER A 95 -13.74 -3.82 -10.23
CA SER A 95 -14.22 -4.25 -11.54
C SER A 95 -15.67 -3.78 -11.69
N ALA A 96 -15.90 -2.83 -12.59
CA ALA A 96 -17.22 -2.30 -12.92
C ALA A 96 -18.07 -3.33 -13.69
N ARG A 97 -18.37 -4.47 -13.05
CA ARG A 97 -19.20 -5.54 -13.63
C ARG A 97 -20.39 -5.91 -12.72
N ALA A 98 -20.97 -4.93 -12.04
CA ALA A 98 -22.14 -5.13 -11.18
C ALA A 98 -23.17 -3.98 -11.28
N ALA A 99 -23.34 -3.39 -12.47
CA ALA A 99 -24.45 -2.51 -12.76
C ALA A 99 -24.91 -2.74 -14.21
N VAL A 100 -25.45 -3.93 -14.48
CA VAL A 100 -26.42 -4.07 -15.56
C VAL A 100 -27.76 -3.69 -14.93
N PRO A 101 -28.34 -2.52 -15.21
CA PRO A 101 -29.72 -2.26 -14.81
C PRO A 101 -30.59 -3.25 -15.59
N ALA A 102 -31.23 -4.17 -14.88
CA ALA A 102 -32.35 -4.92 -15.42
C ALA A 102 -33.46 -3.89 -15.73
N ASN A 103 -33.62 -3.57 -17.01
CA ASN A 103 -34.75 -2.76 -17.47
C ASN A 103 -35.89 -3.68 -17.90
N ASN A 104 -37.08 -3.19 -17.60
CA ASN A 104 -38.41 -3.80 -17.68
C ASN A 104 -38.76 -4.36 -19.07
#